data_AF-A0A4D6L4L6-F1
#
_entry.id   AF-A0A4D6L4L6-F1
#
_cell.length_a   1.000
_cell.length_b   1.000
_cell.length_c   1.000
_cell.angle_alpha   90.00
_cell.angle_beta   90.00
_cell.angle_gamma   90.00
#
_symmetry.space_group_name_H-M   'P 1'
#
loop_
_entity.id
_entity.type
_entity.pdbx_description
1 polymer ?
#
loop_
_entity_poly.entity_id
_entity_poly.type
_entity_poly.pdbx_seq_one_letter_code
_entity_poly.pdbx_strand_id
1 'polypeptide(L)'
;MATTGFQASNLSDAIQVINQMLDWRLVDEAVTEDCSDHERDLEYRKSVTCRVFMGFTSNLISFGVRDIVRFLLHHRVDVVVTTTGGIEDLIKCLAPTFIGDLSLPGAYLRSKGLNRIGGGLPKYHICNANMMRNGADYAVFINTAQEYDGSDSGARSDEAVSWGKIRGSVKTVKVHCDATIAFPLLVAETFATRVKPHH
;
A
#
# COMPACT_ATOMS: atom_id res chain seq x y z
N MET A 1 12.71 -11.06 -11.58
CA MET A 1 11.27 -11.42 -11.69
C MET A 1 10.63 -10.95 -12.99
N ALA A 2 11.10 -9.87 -13.61
CA ALA A 2 10.53 -9.33 -14.87
C ALA A 2 10.36 -10.36 -16.01
N THR A 3 11.31 -11.27 -16.19
CA THR A 3 11.33 -12.24 -17.30
C THR A 3 10.67 -13.59 -16.97
N THR A 4 10.02 -13.70 -15.81
CA THR A 4 9.43 -14.97 -15.34
C THR A 4 7.99 -15.18 -15.83
N GLY A 5 7.22 -14.11 -16.05
CA GLY A 5 5.81 -14.17 -16.44
C GLY A 5 4.83 -14.20 -15.26
N PHE A 6 3.54 -14.08 -15.56
CA PHE A 6 2.42 -14.10 -14.59
C PHE A 6 2.58 -13.06 -13.45
N GLN A 7 2.27 -13.44 -12.21
CA GLN A 7 2.33 -12.54 -11.06
C GLN A 7 3.75 -12.14 -10.66
N ALA A 8 4.78 -12.89 -11.09
CA ALA A 8 6.17 -12.50 -10.88
C ALA A 8 6.54 -11.25 -11.71
N SER A 9 6.04 -11.17 -12.95
CA SER A 9 6.18 -9.95 -13.77
C SER A 9 5.41 -8.79 -13.15
N ASN A 10 4.17 -9.01 -12.67
CA ASN A 10 3.40 -7.96 -11.98
C ASN A 10 4.11 -7.47 -10.71
N LEU A 11 4.73 -8.35 -9.93
CA LEU A 11 5.51 -7.93 -8.76
C LEU A 11 6.73 -7.09 -9.17
N SER A 12 7.39 -7.45 -10.27
CA SER A 12 8.48 -6.65 -10.83
C SER A 12 8.00 -5.28 -11.31
N ASP A 13 6.85 -5.20 -11.98
CA ASP A 13 6.24 -3.94 -12.41
C ASP A 13 5.86 -3.07 -11.20
N ALA A 14 5.33 -3.69 -10.14
CA ALA A 14 4.99 -2.99 -8.90
C ALA A 14 6.23 -2.35 -8.24
N ILE A 15 7.36 -3.07 -8.19
CA ILE A 15 8.64 -2.54 -7.72
C ILE A 15 9.08 -1.34 -8.57
N GLN A 16 8.96 -1.42 -9.89
CA GLN A 16 9.31 -0.31 -10.78
C GLN A 16 8.42 0.92 -10.56
N VAL A 17 7.11 0.74 -10.44
CA VAL A 17 6.16 1.85 -10.19
C VAL A 17 6.44 2.52 -8.85
N ILE A 18 6.71 1.76 -7.79
CA ILE A 18 7.06 2.33 -6.48
C ILE A 18 8.41 3.06 -6.54
N ASN A 19 9.38 2.54 -7.29
CA ASN A 19 10.64 3.24 -7.46
C ASN A 19 10.46 4.57 -8.20
N GLN A 20 9.68 4.59 -9.28
CA GLN A 20 9.30 5.83 -9.97
C GLN A 20 8.62 6.83 -9.03
N MET A 21 7.66 6.37 -8.22
CA MET A 21 6.98 7.19 -7.22
C MET A 21 7.95 7.81 -6.20
N LEU A 22 8.95 7.05 -5.75
CA LEU A 22 9.92 7.50 -4.75
C LEU A 22 10.97 8.45 -5.32
N ASP A 23 11.29 8.31 -6.61
CA ASP A 23 12.26 9.15 -7.32
C ASP A 23 11.62 10.44 -7.86
N TRP A 24 10.31 10.44 -8.13
CA TRP A 24 9.56 11.59 -8.62
C TRP A 24 9.74 12.84 -7.76
N ARG A 25 9.91 13.98 -8.43
CA ARG A 25 9.92 15.32 -7.85
C ARG A 25 9.04 16.24 -8.69
N LEU A 26 8.55 17.33 -8.09
CA LEU A 26 7.74 18.31 -8.82
C LEU A 26 8.52 18.97 -9.98
N VAL A 27 9.85 19.03 -9.90
CA VAL A 27 10.70 19.53 -10.99
C VAL A 27 10.59 18.70 -12.28
N ASP A 28 10.15 17.44 -12.20
CA ASP A 28 9.97 16.57 -13.35
C ASP A 28 8.70 16.94 -14.16
N GLU A 29 7.78 17.70 -13.57
CA GLU A 29 6.59 18.19 -14.26
C GLU A 29 6.84 19.52 -14.95
N ALA A 30 6.14 19.76 -16.07
CA ALA A 30 6.16 21.05 -16.75
C ALA A 30 5.49 22.12 -15.89
N VAL A 31 6.02 23.34 -15.90
CA VAL A 31 5.38 24.49 -15.28
C VAL A 31 4.17 24.89 -16.13
N THR A 32 2.98 24.89 -15.53
CA THR A 32 1.75 25.35 -16.18
C THR A 32 1.42 26.78 -15.79
N GLU A 33 0.50 27.42 -16.52
CA GLU A 33 0.07 28.80 -16.24
C GLU A 33 -0.57 28.93 -14.85
N ASP A 34 -1.20 27.85 -14.38
CA ASP A 34 -1.89 27.75 -13.08
C ASP A 34 -0.93 27.64 -11.88
N CYS A 35 0.38 27.44 -12.10
CA CYS A 35 1.37 27.36 -11.02
C CYS A 35 1.54 28.71 -10.32
N SER A 36 1.42 28.71 -8.99
CA SER A 36 1.74 29.87 -8.14
C SER A 36 3.21 30.29 -8.26
N ASP A 37 3.53 31.54 -7.92
CA ASP A 37 4.91 32.06 -7.98
C ASP A 37 5.90 31.21 -7.16
N HIS A 38 5.44 30.61 -6.05
CA HIS A 38 6.23 29.72 -5.22
C HIS A 38 6.46 28.34 -5.88
N GLU A 39 5.48 27.82 -6.63
CA GLU A 39 5.61 26.57 -7.38
C GLU A 39 6.50 26.69 -8.61
N ARG A 40 6.81 27.91 -9.05
CA ARG A 40 7.75 28.19 -10.14
C ARG A 40 9.20 28.19 -9.66
N ASP A 41 9.45 28.32 -8.36
CA ASP A 41 10.81 28.29 -7.81
C ASP A 41 11.45 26.90 -7.95
N LEU A 42 12.68 26.88 -8.46
CA LEU A 42 13.43 25.65 -8.74
C LEU A 42 13.78 24.89 -7.46
N GLU A 43 14.14 25.59 -6.38
CA GLU A 43 14.51 24.94 -5.12
C GLU A 43 13.29 24.34 -4.43
N TYR A 44 12.15 25.05 -4.42
CA TYR A 44 10.90 24.49 -3.96
C TYR A 44 10.49 23.25 -4.77
N ARG A 45 10.53 23.30 -6.10
CA ARG A 45 10.18 22.16 -6.96
C ARG A 45 11.05 20.92 -6.74
N LYS A 46 12.35 21.10 -6.44
CA LYS A 46 13.25 19.99 -6.07
C LYS A 46 12.91 19.40 -4.70
N SER A 47 12.39 20.21 -3.79
CA SER A 47 12.04 19.78 -2.43
C SER A 47 10.73 18.98 -2.36
N VAL A 48 9.79 19.25 -3.28
CA VAL A 48 8.49 18.59 -3.30
C VAL A 48 8.64 17.15 -3.79
N THR A 49 8.21 16.23 -2.94
CA THR A 49 8.23 14.79 -3.20
C THR A 49 6.81 14.23 -3.31
N CYS A 50 6.67 13.03 -3.88
CA CYS A 50 5.38 12.37 -3.96
C CYS A 50 4.87 12.05 -2.55
N ARG A 51 3.61 12.40 -2.26
CA ARG A 51 2.96 12.09 -0.98
C ARG A 51 2.45 10.65 -1.00
N VAL A 52 2.98 9.81 -0.11
CA VAL A 52 2.74 8.35 -0.12
C VAL A 52 1.58 7.98 0.80
N PHE A 53 0.50 7.46 0.21
CA PHE A 53 -0.64 6.89 0.92
C PHE A 53 -0.49 5.37 1.03
N MET A 54 -0.48 4.84 2.25
CA MET A 54 -0.41 3.41 2.51
C MET A 54 -1.70 2.91 3.12
N GLY A 55 -2.27 1.86 2.52
CA GLY A 55 -3.45 1.16 3.02
C GLY A 55 -3.14 -0.28 3.37
N PHE A 56 -3.49 -0.73 4.57
CA PHE A 56 -3.38 -2.14 4.95
C PHE A 56 -4.53 -2.57 5.86
N THR A 57 -4.96 -3.82 5.72
CA THR A 57 -6.00 -4.42 6.57
C THR A 57 -5.42 -4.92 7.89
N SER A 58 -6.24 -4.95 8.94
CA SER A 58 -5.85 -5.33 10.31
C SER A 58 -5.10 -6.65 10.43
N ASN A 59 -5.42 -7.63 9.59
CA ASN A 59 -4.76 -8.94 9.59
C ASN A 59 -3.27 -8.86 9.22
N LEU A 60 -2.82 -7.88 8.43
CA LEU A 60 -1.41 -7.77 8.05
C LEU A 60 -0.51 -7.41 9.23
N ILE A 61 -1.01 -6.62 10.17
CA ILE A 61 -0.31 -6.37 11.44
C ILE A 61 -0.28 -7.64 12.31
N SER A 62 -1.32 -8.47 12.21
CA SER A 62 -1.41 -9.74 12.93
C SER A 62 -0.37 -10.76 12.43
N PHE A 63 -0.11 -10.82 11.12
CA PHE A 63 0.73 -11.83 10.45
C PHE A 63 2.21 -11.46 10.28
N GLY A 64 2.78 -10.68 11.20
CA GLY A 64 4.23 -10.45 11.22
C GLY A 64 4.76 -9.41 10.22
N VAL A 65 3.87 -8.75 9.46
CA VAL A 65 4.24 -7.64 8.56
C VAL A 65 4.35 -6.30 9.33
N ARG A 66 4.03 -6.31 10.63
CA ARG A 66 4.04 -5.16 11.54
C ARG A 66 5.35 -4.38 11.49
N ASP A 67 6.49 -5.06 11.59
CA ASP A 67 7.79 -4.39 11.66
C ASP A 67 8.16 -3.70 10.35
N ILE A 68 7.74 -4.27 9.23
CA ILE A 68 7.88 -3.68 7.91
C ILE A 68 7.00 -2.44 7.80
N VAL A 69 5.74 -2.50 8.25
CA VAL A 69 4.86 -1.33 8.30
C VAL A 69 5.49 -0.25 9.17
N ARG A 70 5.92 -0.57 10.40
CA ARG A 70 6.62 0.36 11.31
C ARG A 70 7.82 1.02 10.65
N PHE A 71 8.67 0.26 9.96
CA PHE A 71 9.80 0.78 9.20
C PHE A 71 9.34 1.83 8.17
N LEU A 72 8.32 1.51 7.39
CA LEU A 72 7.82 2.44 6.37
C LEU A 72 7.23 3.72 6.96
N LEU A 73 6.51 3.61 8.08
CA LEU A 73 5.97 4.76 8.81
C LEU A 73 7.05 5.70 9.34
N HIS A 74 8.20 5.16 9.76
CA HIS A 74 9.30 5.97 10.26
C HIS A 74 10.07 6.71 9.17
N HIS A 75 10.03 6.25 7.92
CA HIS A 75 10.96 6.73 6.89
C HIS A 75 10.31 7.44 5.70
N ARG A 76 9.17 6.96 5.17
CA ARG A 76 8.69 7.40 3.85
C ARG A 76 7.16 7.43 3.66
N VAL A 77 6.36 6.94 4.59
CA VAL A 77 4.89 6.96 4.47
C VAL A 77 4.31 8.21 5.12
N ASP A 78 3.46 8.91 4.38
CA ASP A 78 2.87 10.18 4.80
C ASP A 78 1.48 10.05 5.40
N VAL A 79 0.66 9.16 4.84
CA VAL A 79 -0.72 8.95 5.24
C VAL A 79 -1.01 7.46 5.31
N VAL A 80 -1.61 7.03 6.42
CA VAL A 80 -1.97 5.64 6.65
C VAL A 80 -3.47 5.53 6.75
N VAL A 81 -4.03 4.54 6.06
CA VAL A 81 -5.40 4.11 6.25
C VAL A 81 -5.42 2.64 6.64
N THR A 82 -6.03 2.33 7.78
CA THR A 82 -6.21 0.96 8.23
C THR A 82 -7.60 0.76 8.85
N THR A 83 -8.02 -0.48 9.03
CA THR A 83 -9.21 -0.80 9.84
C THR A 83 -8.90 -0.72 11.32
N THR A 84 -9.91 -0.59 12.17
CA THR A 84 -9.76 -0.47 13.64
C THR A 84 -8.84 -1.55 14.21
N GLY A 85 -8.94 -2.80 13.75
CA GLY A 85 -8.07 -3.89 14.20
C GLY A 85 -6.58 -3.72 13.87
N GLY A 86 -6.21 -2.81 12.95
CA GLY A 86 -4.82 -2.42 12.68
C GLY A 86 -4.28 -1.42 13.70
N ILE A 87 -5.15 -0.68 14.39
CA ILE A 87 -4.82 0.21 15.52
C ILE A 87 -4.83 -0.55 16.85
N GLU A 88 -5.66 -1.60 16.95
CA GLU A 88 -5.64 -2.57 18.07
C GLU A 88 -4.30 -3.30 18.23
N ASP A 89 -3.31 -3.03 17.37
CA ASP A 89 -1.89 -3.34 17.54
C ASP A 89 -1.29 -2.86 18.88
N LEU A 90 -1.94 -1.89 19.55
CA LEU A 90 -1.65 -1.55 20.95
C LEU A 90 -1.69 -2.79 21.88
N ILE A 91 -2.58 -3.75 21.61
CA ILE A 91 -2.68 -5.01 22.36
C ILE A 91 -1.42 -5.87 22.17
N LYS A 92 -0.78 -5.82 20.99
CA LYS A 92 0.49 -6.53 20.76
C LYS A 92 1.67 -5.95 21.53
N CYS A 93 1.57 -4.71 22.01
CA CYS A 93 2.51 -4.15 22.98
C CYS A 93 2.26 -4.67 24.41
N LEU A 94 1.05 -5.14 24.70
CA LEU A 94 0.63 -5.63 26.01
C LEU A 94 0.78 -7.15 26.15
N ALA A 95 0.67 -7.91 25.06
CA ALA A 95 0.82 -9.37 25.05
C ALA A 95 1.29 -9.91 23.68
N PRO A 96 2.06 -11.02 23.66
CA PRO A 96 2.51 -11.64 22.43
C PRO A 96 1.35 -12.32 21.67
N THR A 97 1.48 -12.38 20.34
CA THR A 97 0.58 -13.15 19.46
C THR A 97 1.28 -14.43 19.02
N PHE A 98 0.54 -15.54 18.93
CA PHE A 98 1.07 -16.84 18.57
C PHE A 98 0.55 -17.31 17.21
N ILE A 99 1.34 -18.15 16.55
CA ILE A 99 0.93 -18.82 15.32
C ILE A 99 -0.07 -19.92 15.69
N GLY A 100 -1.18 -19.99 14.95
CA GLY A 100 -2.20 -21.03 15.07
C GLY A 100 -2.55 -21.64 13.71
N ASP A 101 -3.51 -22.55 13.70
CA ASP A 101 -4.01 -23.20 12.48
C ASP A 101 -5.42 -22.68 12.12
N LEU A 102 -5.65 -22.44 10.83
CA LEU A 102 -6.93 -22.04 10.27
C LEU A 102 -8.02 -23.11 10.46
N SER A 103 -7.63 -24.38 10.60
CA SER A 103 -8.52 -25.52 10.82
C SER A 103 -9.13 -25.58 12.22
N LEU A 104 -8.61 -24.79 13.19
CA LEU A 104 -9.04 -24.86 14.59
C LEU A 104 -10.51 -24.42 14.76
N PRO A 105 -11.38 -25.20 15.43
CA PRO A 105 -12.78 -24.83 15.60
C PRO A 105 -12.99 -23.51 16.35
N GLY A 106 -13.92 -22.67 15.89
CA GLY A 106 -14.21 -21.37 16.52
C GLY A 106 -14.67 -21.50 17.98
N ALA A 107 -15.46 -22.53 18.30
CA ALA A 107 -15.91 -22.81 19.67
C ALA A 107 -14.74 -23.16 20.61
N TYR A 108 -13.74 -23.88 20.11
CA TYR A 108 -12.52 -24.22 20.85
C TYR A 108 -11.67 -22.97 21.12
N LEU A 109 -11.51 -22.10 20.11
CA LEU A 109 -10.78 -20.85 20.28
C LEU A 109 -11.48 -19.92 21.28
N ARG A 110 -12.82 -19.81 21.20
CA ARG A 110 -13.61 -18.98 22.12
C ARG A 110 -13.54 -19.47 23.56
N SER A 111 -13.57 -20.79 23.81
CA SER A 111 -13.43 -21.33 25.16
C SER A 111 -12.04 -21.09 25.76
N LYS A 112 -11.04 -20.81 24.91
CA LYS A 112 -9.68 -20.42 25.30
C LYS A 112 -9.43 -18.90 25.27
N GLY A 113 -10.44 -18.09 24.96
CA GLY A 113 -10.31 -16.63 24.86
C GLY A 113 -9.49 -16.14 23.66
N LEU A 114 -9.35 -16.96 22.62
CA LEU A 114 -8.55 -16.66 21.42
C LEU A 114 -9.46 -16.16 20.28
N ASN A 115 -9.05 -15.08 19.61
CA ASN A 115 -9.79 -14.45 18.50
C ASN A 115 -9.01 -14.54 17.17
N ARG A 116 -9.72 -14.53 16.03
CA ARG A 116 -9.15 -14.40 14.68
C ARG A 116 -9.51 -13.04 14.07
N ILE A 117 -8.65 -12.47 13.23
CA ILE A 117 -8.78 -11.10 12.69
C ILE A 117 -8.68 -11.11 11.15
N GLY A 118 -9.59 -10.41 10.45
CA GLY A 118 -9.55 -10.23 8.98
C GLY A 118 -10.55 -9.20 8.42
N GLY A 119 -10.19 -8.56 7.29
CA GLY A 119 -11.10 -7.97 6.28
C GLY A 119 -11.37 -6.45 6.23
N GLY A 120 -10.96 -5.80 5.12
CA GLY A 120 -11.68 -4.80 4.29
C GLY A 120 -12.17 -3.43 4.82
N LEU A 121 -11.53 -2.34 4.38
CA LEU A 121 -11.97 -0.91 4.36
C LEU A 121 -10.94 0.05 3.68
N PRO A 122 -9.59 -0.18 3.77
CA PRO A 122 -8.60 0.83 3.42
C PRO A 122 -8.55 1.21 1.93
N LYS A 123 -8.78 0.26 1.02
CA LYS A 123 -8.72 0.49 -0.43
C LYS A 123 -9.68 1.61 -0.85
N TYR A 124 -10.95 1.49 -0.50
CA TYR A 124 -11.99 2.45 -0.89
C TYR A 124 -11.66 3.86 -0.38
N HIS A 125 -11.24 3.99 0.88
CA HIS A 125 -11.03 5.28 1.50
C HIS A 125 -9.85 6.05 0.89
N ILE A 126 -8.73 5.35 0.58
CA ILE A 126 -7.57 5.96 -0.10
C ILE A 126 -7.95 6.40 -1.53
N CYS A 127 -8.61 5.53 -2.27
CA CYS A 127 -9.00 5.85 -3.64
C CYS A 127 -10.01 7.02 -3.68
N ASN A 128 -10.94 7.08 -2.72
CA ASN A 128 -11.90 8.17 -2.62
C ASN A 128 -11.25 9.51 -2.25
N ALA A 129 -10.23 9.50 -1.37
CA ALA A 129 -9.46 10.70 -1.05
C ALA A 129 -8.69 11.23 -2.28
N ASN A 130 -8.14 10.34 -3.10
CA ASN A 130 -7.42 10.73 -4.32
C ASN A 130 -8.35 11.20 -5.46
N MET A 131 -9.63 10.80 -5.45
CA MET A 131 -10.63 11.33 -6.38
C MET A 131 -10.75 12.86 -6.27
N MET A 132 -10.59 13.41 -5.06
CA MET A 132 -10.68 14.86 -4.81
C MET A 132 -9.51 15.66 -5.43
N ARG A 133 -8.43 15.00 -5.86
CA ARG A 133 -7.30 15.58 -6.61
C ARG A 133 -7.23 15.12 -8.06
N ASN A 134 -8.37 14.68 -8.61
CA ASN A 134 -8.50 14.16 -9.96
C ASN A 134 -7.70 12.86 -10.21
N GLY A 135 -7.58 12.03 -9.17
CA GLY A 135 -6.99 10.69 -9.22
C GLY A 135 -5.53 10.63 -8.77
N ALA A 136 -5.10 9.44 -8.34
CA ALA A 136 -3.71 9.16 -7.97
C ALA A 136 -2.79 9.06 -9.21
N ASP A 137 -1.56 9.55 -9.06
CA ASP A 137 -0.50 9.54 -10.11
C ASP A 137 0.26 8.22 -10.18
N TYR A 138 0.22 7.41 -9.10
CA TYR A 138 0.77 6.07 -9.03
C TYR A 138 -0.16 5.18 -8.21
N ALA A 139 -0.33 3.92 -8.60
CA ALA A 139 -1.12 2.97 -7.83
C ALA A 139 -0.60 1.54 -7.97
N VAL A 140 -0.33 0.92 -6.82
CA VAL A 140 0.03 -0.50 -6.71
C VAL A 140 -0.92 -1.17 -5.72
N PHE A 141 -1.50 -2.29 -6.15
CA PHE A 141 -2.40 -3.10 -5.34
C PHE A 141 -1.81 -4.50 -5.12
N ILE A 142 -1.82 -4.98 -3.88
CA ILE A 142 -1.49 -6.37 -3.53
C ILE A 142 -2.67 -6.92 -2.76
N ASN A 143 -3.41 -7.86 -3.36
CA ASN A 143 -4.52 -8.54 -2.69
C ASN A 143 -4.81 -9.89 -3.33
N THR A 144 -5.60 -10.71 -2.64
CA THR A 144 -6.04 -12.03 -3.11
C THR A 144 -7.45 -12.02 -3.68
N ALA A 145 -8.12 -10.86 -3.69
CA ALA A 145 -9.51 -10.72 -4.09
C ALA A 145 -9.68 -10.78 -5.62
N GLN A 146 -10.78 -11.38 -6.06
CA GLN A 146 -11.09 -11.60 -7.46
C GLN A 146 -12.29 -10.76 -7.90
N GLU A 147 -12.35 -10.47 -9.20
CA GLU A 147 -13.35 -9.56 -9.78
C GLU A 147 -14.75 -10.17 -9.95
N TYR A 148 -14.88 -11.50 -9.97
CA TYR A 148 -16.12 -12.18 -10.36
C TYR A 148 -17.29 -11.90 -9.40
N ASP A 149 -17.00 -11.52 -8.16
CA ASP A 149 -17.99 -11.26 -7.12
C ASP A 149 -18.48 -9.80 -7.11
N GLY A 150 -17.95 -8.95 -8.00
CA GLY A 150 -18.32 -7.53 -8.09
C GLY A 150 -17.92 -6.70 -6.86
N SER A 151 -17.02 -7.20 -6.01
CA SER A 151 -16.58 -6.47 -4.81
C SER A 151 -15.57 -5.37 -5.14
N ASP A 152 -15.63 -4.23 -4.43
CA ASP A 152 -14.58 -3.20 -4.55
C ASP A 152 -13.21 -3.74 -4.15
N SER A 153 -13.14 -4.73 -3.25
CA SER A 153 -11.87 -5.38 -2.89
C SER A 153 -11.26 -6.15 -4.07
N GLY A 154 -12.11 -6.80 -4.87
CA GLY A 154 -11.76 -7.59 -6.05
C GLY A 154 -11.61 -6.80 -7.35
N ALA A 155 -12.14 -5.58 -7.40
CA ALA A 155 -12.09 -4.68 -8.56
C ALA A 155 -10.68 -4.56 -9.17
N ARG A 156 -10.63 -4.46 -10.51
CA ARG A 156 -9.41 -4.11 -11.24
C ARG A 156 -9.10 -2.63 -11.08
N SER A 157 -7.85 -2.26 -11.32
CA SER A 157 -7.42 -0.85 -11.31
C SER A 157 -8.15 -0.02 -12.39
N ASP A 158 -8.52 -0.63 -13.52
CA ASP A 158 -9.31 0.01 -14.59
C ASP A 158 -10.68 0.50 -14.10
N GLU A 159 -11.27 -0.19 -13.13
CA GLU A 159 -12.52 0.27 -12.51
C GLU A 159 -12.26 1.55 -11.69
N ALA A 160 -11.16 1.62 -10.94
CA ALA A 160 -10.83 2.84 -10.21
C ALA A 160 -10.49 4.02 -11.15
N VAL A 161 -9.97 3.76 -12.36
CA VAL A 161 -9.77 4.76 -13.41
C VAL A 161 -11.10 5.31 -13.92
N SER A 162 -12.12 4.46 -14.14
CA SER A 162 -13.43 4.90 -14.67
C SER A 162 -14.16 5.87 -13.71
N TRP A 163 -13.91 5.74 -12.40
CA TRP A 163 -14.42 6.65 -11.38
C TRP A 163 -13.56 7.90 -11.14
N GLY A 164 -12.44 8.07 -11.87
CA GLY A 164 -11.51 9.19 -11.65
C GLY A 164 -10.72 9.10 -10.34
N LYS A 165 -10.70 7.93 -9.68
CA LYS A 165 -9.91 7.70 -8.45
C LYS A 165 -8.43 7.49 -8.75
N ILE A 166 -8.12 7.09 -9.98
CA ILE A 166 -6.77 7.00 -10.56
C ILE A 166 -6.79 7.74 -11.89
N ARG A 167 -5.71 8.46 -12.22
CA ARG A 167 -5.60 9.16 -13.50
C ARG A 167 -5.51 8.16 -14.66
N GLY A 168 -6.18 8.46 -15.77
CA GLY A 168 -6.25 7.55 -16.93
C GLY A 168 -4.92 7.29 -17.64
N SER A 169 -3.93 8.17 -17.48
CA SER A 169 -2.59 8.01 -18.07
C SER A 169 -1.62 7.18 -17.21
N VAL A 170 -2.04 6.72 -16.03
CA VAL A 170 -1.14 6.13 -15.03
C VAL A 170 -0.98 4.62 -15.21
N LYS A 171 0.27 4.16 -15.16
CA LYS A 171 0.57 2.72 -15.06
C LYS A 171 0.14 2.23 -13.67
N THR A 172 -0.91 1.42 -13.65
CA THR A 172 -1.40 0.76 -12.44
C THR A 172 -0.99 -0.70 -12.44
N VAL A 173 -0.68 -1.24 -11.27
CA VAL A 173 -0.25 -2.64 -11.14
C VAL A 173 -1.03 -3.34 -10.03
N LYS A 174 -1.61 -4.49 -10.34
CA LYS A 174 -2.24 -5.38 -9.36
C LYS A 174 -1.48 -6.70 -9.29
N VAL A 175 -1.00 -7.03 -8.10
CA VAL A 175 -0.34 -8.30 -7.79
C VAL A 175 -1.33 -9.17 -7.03
N HIS A 176 -1.75 -10.26 -7.66
CA HIS A 176 -2.60 -11.28 -7.05
C HIS A 176 -1.75 -12.23 -6.21
N CYS A 177 -1.50 -11.85 -4.96
CA CYS A 177 -0.66 -12.59 -4.03
C CYS A 177 -1.04 -12.26 -2.58
N ASP A 178 -0.72 -13.16 -1.65
CA ASP A 178 -0.74 -12.84 -0.23
C ASP A 178 0.32 -11.78 0.08
N ALA A 179 -0.07 -10.70 0.74
CA ALA A 179 0.83 -9.61 1.08
C ALA A 179 1.96 -10.06 2.01
N THR A 180 1.78 -11.09 2.83
CA THR A 180 2.86 -11.65 3.66
C THR A 180 4.03 -12.21 2.84
N ILE A 181 3.80 -12.56 1.57
CA ILE A 181 4.82 -13.05 0.64
C ILE A 181 5.39 -11.90 -0.18
N ALA A 182 4.52 -11.14 -0.85
CA ALA A 182 4.95 -10.13 -1.82
C ALA A 182 5.48 -8.84 -1.17
N PHE A 183 4.89 -8.40 -0.05
CA PHE A 183 5.18 -7.11 0.55
C PHE A 183 6.62 -7.00 1.12
N PRO A 184 7.17 -8.00 1.85
CA PRO A 184 8.55 -7.93 2.31
C PRO A 184 9.55 -7.81 1.16
N LEU A 185 9.36 -8.58 0.09
CA LEU A 185 10.21 -8.53 -1.10
C LEU A 185 10.13 -7.18 -1.80
N LEU A 186 8.93 -6.64 -1.92
CA LEU A 186 8.72 -5.33 -2.51
C LEU A 186 9.40 -4.22 -1.71
N VAL A 187 9.31 -4.26 -0.38
CA VAL A 187 9.95 -3.26 0.51
C VAL A 187 11.47 -3.36 0.44
N ALA A 188 12.01 -4.58 0.41
CA ALA A 188 13.45 -4.83 0.29
C ALA A 188 14.03 -4.20 -0.99
N GLU A 189 13.31 -4.28 -2.11
CA GLU A 189 13.75 -3.77 -3.42
C GLU A 189 13.41 -2.28 -3.67
N THR A 190 12.70 -1.61 -2.75
CA THR A 190 12.23 -0.23 -2.96
C THR A 190 12.53 0.73 -1.82
N PHE A 191 11.83 0.63 -0.69
CA PHE A 191 11.98 1.57 0.41
C PHE A 191 13.28 1.31 1.18
N ALA A 192 13.63 0.04 1.41
CA ALA A 192 14.82 -0.32 2.16
C ALA A 192 16.12 0.14 1.47
N THR A 193 16.16 0.12 0.13
CA THR A 193 17.32 0.58 -0.64
C THR A 193 17.57 2.09 -0.53
N ARG A 194 16.57 2.87 -0.12
CA ARG A 194 16.66 4.33 0.03
C ARG A 194 16.94 4.80 1.45
N VAL A 195 16.92 3.90 2.44
CA VAL A 195 17.25 4.23 3.83
C VAL A 195 18.73 3.95 4.05
N LYS A 196 19.48 4.96 4.50
CA LYS A 196 20.88 4.77 4.88
C LYS A 196 20.94 3.85 6.11
N PRO A 197 21.81 2.83 6.14
CA PRO A 197 22.00 2.04 7.34
C PRO A 197 22.48 2.95 8.47
N HIS A 198 21.77 2.95 9.59
CA HIS A 198 22.30 3.49 10.83
C HIS A 198 23.37 2.52 11.32
N HIS A 199 24.64 2.92 11.19
CA HIS A 199 25.77 2.31 11.89
C HIS A 199 25.81 2.79 13.34
#